data_AF-A0A090WNH6-F1
#
_entry.id   AF-A0A090WNH6-F1
#
_cell.length_a   1.000
_cell.length_b   1.000
_cell.length_c   1.000
_cell.angle_alpha   90.00
_cell.angle_beta   90.00
_cell.angle_gamma   90.00
#
_symmetry.space_group_name_H-M   'P 1'
#
loop_
_entity.id
_entity.type
_entity.pdbx_description
1 polymer ?
#
loop_
_entity_poly.entity_id
_entity_poly.type
_entity_poly.pdbx_seq_one_letter_code
_entity_poly.pdbx_strand_id
1 'polypeptide(L)'
;MSKELPQPQQSEEVDLGQLFKLIGNAFDRLFKFIGGIFTKIFGLFIGVLSHFFKRKIWYASVVIIGFAVGFFMDSTSDKTYGANMFIETNFNSSRQVYENIRQFHQLANEDQDFQELSKRLNITEEEAETLKGFYIDPDTDESFIVEKYSNFYKKLDSISRLEMTYERYKESLSSYDFKIHYIGVASTDKRIYKKIEKAFITEISSNNYLEEVVRVNVENLEKQDDALLVQIQKTDSLVKEYLNIRINESKKENLTGSGTNLYMGNAESGSLIVDESIIIEKRLDLEAQRRIVNKNKVEQKNVINVISNFPANGYDISKWYEKSKFIIPIILFVLTFSIFMIVGLGKYLDKESNK
;
A
#
# COMPACT_ATOMS: atom_id res chain seq x y z
N MET A 1 -18.20 -21.76 90.96
CA MET A 1 -19.43 -22.01 90.18
C MET A 1 -20.02 -20.67 89.82
N SER A 2 -20.13 -20.38 88.52
CA SER A 2 -21.33 -19.81 87.87
C SER A 2 -20.96 -19.48 86.44
N LYS A 3 -21.56 -20.25 85.53
CA LYS A 3 -21.60 -19.95 84.09
C LYS A 3 -22.47 -18.72 83.90
N GLU A 4 -21.97 -17.71 83.22
CA GLU A 4 -22.83 -16.73 82.56
C GLU A 4 -22.79 -16.99 81.05
N LEU A 5 -23.98 -17.16 80.49
CA LEU A 5 -24.21 -17.37 79.07
C LEU A 5 -23.87 -16.10 78.29
N PRO A 6 -23.37 -16.19 77.05
CA PRO A 6 -23.32 -15.02 76.19
C PRO A 6 -24.75 -14.57 75.86
N GLN A 7 -25.05 -13.32 76.20
CA GLN A 7 -26.27 -12.62 75.77
C GLN A 7 -26.33 -12.57 74.24
N PRO A 8 -27.53 -12.64 73.64
CA PRO A 8 -27.68 -12.55 72.20
C PRO A 8 -27.16 -11.18 71.75
N GLN A 9 -26.30 -11.16 70.72
CA GLN A 9 -26.07 -9.95 69.94
C GLN A 9 -27.45 -9.46 69.49
N GLN A 10 -27.93 -8.38 70.12
CA GLN A 10 -28.89 -7.52 69.46
C GLN A 10 -28.26 -7.18 68.14
N SER A 11 -28.87 -7.67 67.07
CA SER A 11 -28.68 -7.15 65.74
C SER A 11 -28.52 -5.65 65.89
N GLU A 12 -27.30 -5.14 65.67
CA GLU A 12 -27.16 -3.76 65.24
C GLU A 12 -28.09 -3.71 64.02
N GLU A 13 -29.32 -3.26 64.23
CA GLU A 13 -29.99 -2.49 63.23
C GLU A 13 -28.94 -1.47 62.86
N VAL A 14 -28.23 -1.74 61.76
CA VAL A 14 -27.33 -0.79 61.13
C VAL A 14 -28.22 0.41 60.98
N ASP A 15 -28.09 1.37 61.90
CA ASP A 15 -29.09 2.42 62.10
C ASP A 15 -29.11 3.16 60.77
N LEU A 16 -30.10 2.82 59.95
CA LEU A 16 -30.05 3.11 58.53
C LEU A 16 -29.99 4.62 58.37
N GLY A 17 -30.55 5.38 59.34
CA GLY A 17 -30.42 6.82 59.44
C GLY A 17 -28.99 7.34 59.64
N GLN A 18 -28.14 6.66 60.41
CA GLN A 18 -26.71 7.02 60.52
C GLN A 18 -25.94 6.66 59.25
N LEU A 19 -26.23 5.49 58.65
CA LEU A 19 -25.63 5.09 57.38
C LEU A 19 -26.01 6.08 56.27
N PHE A 20 -27.28 6.48 56.18
CA PHE A 20 -27.78 7.49 55.24
C PHE A 20 -27.18 8.87 55.48
N LYS A 21 -26.93 9.28 56.73
CA LYS A 21 -26.22 10.54 57.03
C LYS A 21 -24.75 10.50 56.62
N LEU A 22 -24.06 9.38 56.86
CA LEU A 22 -22.66 9.20 56.42
C LEU A 22 -22.56 9.17 54.89
N ILE A 23 -23.47 8.48 54.22
CA ILE A 23 -23.57 8.45 52.75
C ILE A 23 -23.90 9.85 52.23
N GLY A 24 -24.87 10.55 52.80
CA GLY A 24 -25.22 11.92 52.43
C GLY A 24 -24.06 12.90 52.56
N ASN A 25 -23.29 12.82 53.66
CA ASN A 25 -22.11 13.65 53.86
C ASN A 25 -20.96 13.29 52.91
N ALA A 26 -20.81 12.01 52.52
CA ALA A 26 -19.84 11.58 51.53
C ALA A 26 -20.21 12.11 50.12
N PHE A 27 -21.49 12.03 49.74
CA PHE A 27 -22.00 12.62 48.49
C PHE A 27 -21.87 14.15 48.47
N ASP A 28 -22.17 14.85 49.57
CA ASP A 28 -21.99 16.31 49.65
C ASP A 28 -20.53 16.73 49.45
N ARG A 29 -19.56 16.01 50.03
CA ARG A 29 -18.14 16.23 49.78
C ARG A 29 -17.74 15.93 48.33
N LEU A 30 -18.28 14.87 47.73
CA LEU A 30 -18.05 14.52 46.33
C LEU A 30 -18.59 15.61 45.40
N PHE A 31 -19.82 16.09 45.59
CA PHE A 31 -20.41 17.16 44.80
C PHE A 31 -19.69 18.49 44.97
N LYS A 32 -19.22 18.82 46.18
CA LYS A 32 -18.37 20.00 46.41
C LYS A 32 -17.00 19.88 45.75
N PHE A 33 -16.40 18.69 45.74
CA PHE A 33 -15.15 18.41 45.04
C PHE A 33 -15.31 18.56 43.52
N ILE A 34 -16.31 17.92 42.94
CA ILE A 34 -16.64 18.00 41.51
C ILE A 34 -16.99 19.45 41.14
N GLY A 35 -17.86 20.11 41.91
CA GLY A 35 -18.22 21.51 41.71
C GLY A 35 -17.02 22.46 41.81
N GLY A 36 -16.08 22.19 42.72
CA GLY A 36 -14.81 22.91 42.83
C GLY A 36 -13.93 22.75 41.60
N ILE A 37 -13.84 21.54 41.02
CA ILE A 37 -13.11 21.29 39.77
C ILE A 37 -13.77 22.05 38.61
N PHE A 38 -15.10 21.92 38.45
CA PHE A 38 -15.84 22.63 37.41
C PHE A 38 -15.67 24.14 37.51
N THR A 39 -15.72 24.70 38.72
CA THR A 39 -15.55 26.16 38.94
C THR A 39 -14.14 26.63 38.56
N LYS A 40 -13.11 25.84 38.88
CA LYS A 40 -11.72 26.16 38.49
C LYS A 40 -11.51 26.07 36.98
N ILE A 41 -12.03 25.02 36.33
CA ILE A 41 -11.96 24.85 34.87
C ILE A 41 -12.71 25.99 34.17
N PHE A 42 -13.92 26.32 34.64
CA PHE A 42 -14.70 27.42 34.09
C PHE A 42 -14.02 28.78 34.31
N GLY A 43 -13.40 29.00 35.47
CA GLY A 43 -12.60 30.19 35.74
C GLY A 43 -11.40 30.33 34.81
N LEU A 44 -10.69 29.22 34.53
CA LEU A 44 -9.60 29.18 33.55
C LEU A 44 -10.13 29.50 32.15
N PHE A 45 -11.23 28.86 31.73
CA PHE A 45 -11.87 29.10 30.44
C PHE A 45 -12.28 30.56 30.25
N ILE A 46 -12.95 31.16 31.24
CA ILE A 46 -13.32 32.58 31.23
C ILE A 46 -12.08 33.49 31.23
N GLY A 47 -11.01 33.10 31.92
CA GLY A 47 -9.72 33.81 31.90
C GLY A 47 -9.11 33.85 30.50
N VAL A 48 -9.07 32.71 29.81
CA VAL A 48 -8.61 32.59 28.42
C VAL A 48 -9.49 33.41 27.48
N LEU A 49 -10.81 33.29 27.61
CA LEU A 49 -11.76 34.04 26.78
C LEU A 49 -11.61 35.56 27.00
N SER A 50 -11.49 36.00 28.25
CA SER A 50 -11.27 37.41 28.61
C SER A 50 -9.94 37.93 28.04
N HIS A 51 -8.90 37.11 28.04
CA HIS A 51 -7.62 37.44 27.42
C HIS A 51 -7.77 37.74 25.93
N PHE A 52 -8.48 36.88 25.20
CA PHE A 52 -8.78 37.08 23.78
C PHE A 52 -9.63 38.35 23.55
N PHE A 53 -10.69 38.55 24.33
CA PHE A 53 -11.56 39.73 24.19
C PHE A 53 -10.84 41.04 24.47
N LYS A 54 -9.96 41.10 25.48
CA LYS A 54 -9.19 42.31 25.82
C LYS A 54 -8.18 42.70 24.75
N ARG A 55 -7.64 41.72 24.02
CA ARG A 55 -6.59 41.93 23.02
C ARG A 55 -7.07 41.64 21.60
N LYS A 56 -8.39 41.62 21.36
CA LYS A 56 -9.00 41.27 20.06
C LYS A 56 -8.44 42.09 18.89
N ILE A 57 -8.12 43.37 19.11
CA ILE A 57 -7.57 44.27 18.09
C ILE A 57 -6.14 43.85 17.70
N TRP A 58 -5.32 43.44 18.67
CA TRP A 58 -3.98 42.93 18.41
C TRP A 58 -4.02 41.63 17.61
N TYR A 59 -4.86 40.67 18.03
CA TYR A 59 -5.03 39.42 17.30
C TYR A 59 -5.58 39.64 15.89
N ALA A 60 -6.57 40.51 15.71
CA ALA A 60 -7.09 40.86 14.39
C ALA A 60 -6.02 41.49 13.49
N SER A 61 -5.20 42.40 14.03
CA SER A 61 -4.12 43.06 13.28
C SER A 61 -3.07 42.06 12.83
N VAL A 62 -2.68 41.11 13.70
CA VAL A 62 -1.70 40.07 13.38
C VAL A 62 -2.22 39.12 12.31
N VAL A 63 -3.50 38.75 12.35
CA VAL A 63 -4.11 37.90 11.32
C VAL A 63 -4.12 38.61 9.96
N ILE A 64 -4.47 39.90 9.93
CA ILE A 64 -4.47 40.69 8.68
C ILE A 64 -3.06 40.82 8.11
N ILE A 65 -2.07 41.17 8.94
CA ILE A 65 -0.66 41.28 8.51
C ILE A 65 -0.15 39.91 8.05
N GLY A 66 -0.41 38.86 8.82
CA GLY A 66 -0.02 37.50 8.47
C GLY A 66 -0.64 37.03 7.17
N PHE A 67 -1.89 37.41 6.89
CA PHE A 67 -2.53 37.09 5.62
C PHE A 67 -1.90 37.86 4.46
N ALA A 68 -1.60 39.16 4.63
CA ALA A 68 -0.93 39.96 3.61
C ALA A 68 0.48 39.42 3.28
N VAL A 69 1.28 39.10 4.30
CA VAL A 69 2.61 38.50 4.14
C VAL A 69 2.51 37.11 3.52
N GLY A 70 1.59 36.28 4.02
CA GLY A 70 1.38 34.93 3.49
C GLY A 70 0.89 34.92 2.04
N PHE A 71 0.04 35.88 1.65
CA PHE A 71 -0.42 36.05 0.27
C PHE A 71 0.71 36.49 -0.66
N PHE A 72 1.57 37.40 -0.21
CA PHE A 72 2.74 37.83 -0.99
C PHE A 72 3.72 36.67 -1.24
N MET A 73 3.96 35.84 -0.22
CA MET A 73 4.81 34.64 -0.35
C MET A 73 4.19 33.58 -1.26
N ASP A 74 2.89 33.27 -1.12
CA ASP A 74 2.18 32.28 -1.96
C ASP A 74 2.08 32.73 -3.43
N SER A 75 2.07 34.05 -3.68
CA SER A 75 2.06 34.59 -5.04
C SER A 75 3.42 34.49 -5.73
N THR A 76 4.50 34.38 -4.94
CA THR A 76 5.89 34.27 -5.44
C THR A 76 6.38 32.83 -5.44
N SER A 77 5.71 31.92 -4.71
CA SER A 77 6.05 30.49 -4.72
C SER A 77 5.65 29.84 -6.04
N ASP A 78 6.54 29.00 -6.55
CA ASP A 78 6.28 28.24 -7.77
C ASP A 78 5.10 27.29 -7.58
N LYS A 79 4.29 27.15 -8.65
CA LYS A 79 3.22 26.15 -8.66
C LYS A 79 3.83 24.77 -8.81
N THR A 80 3.41 23.85 -7.95
CA THR A 80 3.84 22.45 -8.01
C THR A 80 2.80 21.61 -8.76
N TYR A 81 3.25 21.01 -9.85
CA TYR A 81 2.51 20.01 -10.61
C TYR A 81 3.00 18.61 -10.23
N GLY A 82 2.09 17.64 -10.23
CA GLY A 82 2.38 16.24 -10.01
C GLY A 82 1.84 15.38 -11.14
N ALA A 83 2.59 14.35 -11.51
CA ALA A 83 2.16 13.34 -12.46
C ALA A 83 2.44 11.95 -11.90
N ASN A 84 1.52 11.03 -12.11
CA ASN A 84 1.63 9.65 -11.64
C ASN A 84 1.75 8.69 -12.83
N MET A 85 2.53 7.64 -12.64
CA MET A 85 2.71 6.48 -13.51
C MET A 85 2.42 5.23 -12.68
N PHE A 86 1.79 4.24 -13.27
CA PHE A 86 1.55 2.95 -12.63
C PHE A 86 2.47 1.90 -13.23
N ILE A 87 3.21 1.23 -12.36
CA ILE A 87 4.16 0.21 -12.71
C ILE A 87 3.84 -1.11 -12.02
N GLU A 88 4.24 -2.19 -12.66
CA GLU A 88 4.20 -3.54 -12.11
C GLU A 88 5.64 -4.05 -12.00
N THR A 89 6.05 -4.43 -10.79
CA THR A 89 7.40 -4.97 -10.56
C THR A 89 7.41 -6.49 -10.70
N ASN A 90 8.38 -7.01 -11.46
CA ASN A 90 8.65 -8.44 -11.58
C ASN A 90 9.91 -8.83 -10.80
N PHE A 91 10.14 -10.13 -10.63
CA PHE A 91 11.37 -10.68 -10.04
C PHE A 91 11.75 -10.11 -8.65
N ASN A 92 10.75 -9.74 -7.84
CA ASN A 92 10.97 -9.10 -6.53
C ASN A 92 11.80 -7.80 -6.59
N SER A 93 11.73 -7.09 -7.72
CA SER A 93 12.48 -5.85 -7.95
C SER A 93 11.98 -4.65 -7.16
N SER A 94 10.83 -4.74 -6.48
CA SER A 94 10.19 -3.63 -5.75
C SER A 94 11.17 -2.90 -4.83
N ARG A 95 12.01 -3.63 -4.07
CA ARG A 95 13.03 -3.00 -3.20
C ARG A 95 14.02 -2.13 -3.97
N GLN A 96 14.52 -2.62 -5.11
CA GLN A 96 15.44 -1.86 -5.96
C GLN A 96 14.77 -0.60 -6.50
N VAL A 97 13.51 -0.71 -6.93
CA VAL A 97 12.75 0.44 -7.46
C VAL A 97 12.58 1.49 -6.37
N TYR A 98 12.18 1.11 -5.16
CA TYR A 98 12.02 2.06 -4.05
C TYR A 98 13.33 2.77 -3.70
N GLU A 99 14.45 2.04 -3.68
CA GLU A 99 15.76 2.63 -3.43
C GLU A 99 16.17 3.60 -4.54
N ASN A 100 15.96 3.24 -5.81
CA ASN A 100 16.23 4.11 -6.95
C ASN A 100 15.38 5.38 -6.89
N ILE A 101 14.08 5.27 -6.58
CA ILE A 101 13.19 6.42 -6.41
C ILE A 101 13.62 7.31 -5.25
N ARG A 102 14.04 6.71 -4.13
CA ARG A 102 14.56 7.45 -2.98
C ARG A 102 15.83 8.22 -3.34
N GLN A 103 16.74 7.64 -4.11
CA GLN A 103 17.91 8.34 -4.61
C GLN A 103 17.53 9.50 -5.52
N PHE A 104 16.59 9.32 -6.45
CA PHE A 104 16.08 10.42 -7.27
C PHE A 104 15.44 11.53 -6.45
N HIS A 105 14.68 11.20 -5.40
CA HIS A 105 14.13 12.17 -4.47
C HIS A 105 15.25 12.95 -3.77
N GLN A 106 16.28 12.25 -3.28
CA GLN A 106 17.41 12.87 -2.62
C GLN A 106 18.15 13.84 -3.55
N LEU A 107 18.44 13.44 -4.79
CA LEU A 107 19.10 14.29 -5.78
C LEU A 107 18.28 15.54 -6.12
N ALA A 108 16.95 15.42 -6.24
CA ALA A 108 16.09 16.53 -6.65
C ALA A 108 15.73 17.50 -5.51
N ASN A 109 15.54 16.99 -4.28
CA ASN A 109 15.00 17.78 -3.16
C ASN A 109 16.06 18.15 -2.13
N GLU A 110 16.88 17.19 -1.70
CA GLU A 110 17.80 17.36 -0.56
C GLU A 110 19.18 17.85 -1.02
N ASP A 111 19.80 17.14 -1.96
CA ASP A 111 21.16 17.43 -2.44
C ASP A 111 21.17 18.53 -3.51
N GLN A 112 20.04 18.71 -4.22
CA GLN A 112 19.88 19.65 -5.34
C GLN A 112 20.96 19.51 -6.42
N ASP A 113 21.42 18.27 -6.66
CA ASP A 113 22.42 17.95 -7.69
C ASP A 113 21.74 17.80 -9.06
N PHE A 114 21.39 18.94 -9.64
CA PHE A 114 20.74 19.02 -10.96
C PHE A 114 21.65 18.56 -12.09
N GLN A 115 22.97 18.58 -11.89
CA GLN A 115 23.93 18.12 -12.89
C GLN A 115 23.90 16.60 -13.01
N GLU A 116 23.85 15.87 -11.90
CA GLU A 116 23.71 14.41 -11.92
C GLU A 116 22.31 13.99 -12.36
N LEU A 117 21.28 14.69 -11.88
CA LEU A 117 19.89 14.43 -12.25
C LEU A 117 19.64 14.61 -13.76
N SER A 118 20.20 15.67 -14.36
CA SER A 118 20.08 15.95 -15.79
C SER A 118 20.73 14.88 -16.66
N LYS A 119 21.90 14.36 -16.24
CA LYS A 119 22.58 13.23 -16.92
C LYS A 119 21.74 11.96 -16.90
N ARG A 120 21.23 11.56 -15.72
CA ARG A 120 20.45 10.32 -15.57
C ARG A 120 19.12 10.38 -16.29
N LEU A 121 18.45 11.53 -16.27
CA LEU A 121 17.15 11.71 -16.93
C LEU A 121 17.26 12.17 -18.39
N ASN A 122 18.48 12.41 -18.88
CA ASN A 122 18.77 12.89 -20.23
C ASN A 122 17.98 14.17 -20.59
N ILE A 123 18.04 15.15 -19.70
CA ILE A 123 17.41 16.49 -19.82
C ILE A 123 18.46 17.58 -19.62
N THR A 124 18.07 18.84 -19.80
CA THR A 124 18.94 19.98 -19.45
C THR A 124 18.96 20.22 -17.93
N GLU A 125 20.00 20.88 -17.44
CA GLU A 125 20.12 21.25 -16.01
C GLU A 125 18.97 22.18 -15.58
N GLU A 126 18.60 23.15 -16.42
CA GLU A 126 17.43 24.03 -16.20
C GLU A 126 16.12 23.22 -16.07
N GLU A 127 15.95 22.18 -16.88
CA GLU A 127 14.79 21.29 -16.77
C GLU A 127 14.85 20.43 -15.50
N ALA A 128 16.03 20.01 -15.07
CA ALA A 128 16.22 19.25 -13.84
C ALA A 128 15.89 20.08 -12.59
N GLU A 129 16.19 21.38 -12.58
CA GLU A 129 15.82 22.33 -11.51
C GLU A 129 14.30 22.43 -11.28
N THR A 130 13.51 22.14 -12.32
CA THR A 130 12.06 22.14 -12.20
C THR A 130 11.56 20.96 -11.38
N LEU A 131 12.31 19.87 -11.29
CA LEU A 131 11.93 18.67 -10.55
C LEU A 131 12.11 18.91 -9.06
N LYS A 132 11.03 18.79 -8.29
CA LYS A 132 11.00 19.05 -6.84
C LYS A 132 11.04 17.79 -6.00
N GLY A 133 10.79 16.62 -6.59
CA GLY A 133 10.91 15.36 -5.88
C GLY A 133 10.20 14.20 -6.57
N PHE A 134 10.52 13.01 -6.09
CA PHE A 134 9.98 11.74 -6.56
C PHE A 134 9.34 10.99 -5.39
N TYR A 135 8.27 10.25 -5.66
CA TYR A 135 7.58 9.44 -4.65
C TYR A 135 7.10 8.13 -5.25
N ILE A 136 7.00 7.10 -4.42
CA ILE A 136 6.52 5.78 -4.81
C ILE A 136 5.73 5.18 -3.66
N ASP A 137 4.57 4.64 -4.00
CA ASP A 137 3.67 4.01 -3.04
C ASP A 137 3.01 2.78 -3.66
N PRO A 138 2.69 1.76 -2.85
CA PRO A 138 2.02 0.56 -3.34
C PRO A 138 0.57 0.89 -3.70
N ASP A 139 0.05 0.22 -4.73
CA ASP A 139 -1.38 0.25 -5.01
C ASP A 139 -2.09 -0.73 -4.07
N THR A 140 -2.71 -0.19 -3.02
CA THR A 140 -3.36 -0.96 -1.97
C THR A 140 -4.81 -1.30 -2.35
N ASP A 141 -4.98 -2.16 -3.37
CA ASP A 141 -6.28 -2.75 -3.67
C ASP A 141 -6.63 -3.81 -2.61
N GLU A 142 -7.78 -3.64 -1.96
CA GLU A 142 -8.27 -4.57 -0.96
C GLU A 142 -8.49 -5.97 -1.54
N SER A 143 -8.92 -6.06 -2.80
CA SER A 143 -9.14 -7.33 -3.49
C SER A 143 -7.85 -8.15 -3.58
N PHE A 144 -6.73 -7.47 -3.85
CA PHE A 144 -5.40 -8.09 -3.91
C PHE A 144 -4.94 -8.60 -2.53
N ILE A 145 -5.18 -7.81 -1.47
CA ILE A 145 -4.82 -8.20 -0.10
C ILE A 145 -5.62 -9.45 0.32
N VAL A 146 -6.91 -9.51 0.00
CA VAL A 146 -7.78 -10.66 0.26
C VAL A 146 -7.30 -11.91 -0.48
N GLU A 147 -6.92 -11.79 -1.75
CA GLU A 147 -6.40 -12.92 -2.53
C GLU A 147 -5.08 -13.45 -1.94
N LYS A 148 -4.15 -12.54 -1.62
CA LYS A 148 -2.87 -12.87 -0.98
C LYS A 148 -3.08 -13.55 0.37
N TYR A 149 -4.00 -13.03 1.18
CA TYR A 149 -4.37 -13.63 2.45
C TYR A 149 -4.97 -15.03 2.26
N SER A 150 -5.88 -15.22 1.30
CA SER A 150 -6.47 -16.54 1.02
C SER A 150 -5.40 -17.58 0.66
N ASN A 151 -4.44 -17.19 -0.18
CA ASN A 151 -3.33 -18.05 -0.57
C ASN A 151 -2.34 -18.31 0.58
N PHE A 152 -2.12 -17.33 1.45
CA PHE A 152 -1.31 -17.49 2.66
C PHE A 152 -2.00 -18.41 3.67
N TYR A 153 -3.29 -18.18 3.93
CA TYR A 153 -4.12 -18.95 4.87
C TYR A 153 -4.19 -20.44 4.51
N LYS A 154 -4.22 -20.78 3.21
CA LYS A 154 -4.15 -22.18 2.74
C LYS A 154 -2.84 -22.89 3.08
N LYS A 155 -1.75 -22.15 3.30
CA LYS A 155 -0.42 -22.69 3.63
C LYS A 155 -0.19 -22.81 5.14
N LEU A 156 -1.08 -22.25 5.96
CA LEU A 156 -0.95 -22.25 7.41
C LEU A 156 -1.46 -23.57 8.02
N ASP A 157 -0.80 -24.00 9.10
CA ASP A 157 -1.28 -25.11 9.92
C ASP A 157 -2.52 -24.70 10.74
N SER A 158 -3.14 -25.67 11.41
CA SER A 158 -4.38 -25.43 12.18
C SER A 158 -4.20 -24.48 13.37
N ILE A 159 -3.00 -24.37 13.93
CA ILE A 159 -2.71 -23.49 15.08
C ILE A 159 -2.52 -22.06 14.59
N SER A 160 -1.69 -21.87 13.57
CA SER A 160 -1.41 -20.58 12.94
C SER A 160 -2.66 -19.95 12.33
N ARG A 161 -3.61 -20.76 11.84
CA ARG A 161 -4.90 -20.30 11.34
C ARG A 161 -5.81 -19.69 12.41
N LEU A 162 -5.61 -20.02 13.69
CA LEU A 162 -6.35 -19.41 14.80
C LEU A 162 -5.77 -18.05 15.19
N GLU A 163 -4.46 -17.87 15.04
CA GLU A 163 -3.75 -16.65 15.45
C GLU A 163 -3.62 -15.59 14.35
N MET A 164 -3.62 -16.03 13.09
CA MET A 164 -3.43 -15.16 11.94
C MET A 164 -4.78 -14.72 11.37
N THR A 165 -5.26 -13.56 11.82
CA THR A 165 -6.44 -12.90 11.27
C THR A 165 -6.10 -12.10 10.00
N TYR A 166 -7.12 -11.75 9.22
CA TYR A 166 -6.97 -10.88 8.05
C TYR A 166 -6.33 -9.53 8.40
N GLU A 167 -6.79 -8.86 9.45
CA GLU A 167 -6.22 -7.57 9.88
C GLU A 167 -4.75 -7.68 10.27
N ARG A 168 -4.39 -8.73 11.03
CA ARG A 168 -3.00 -8.97 11.42
C ARG A 168 -2.11 -9.24 10.20
N TYR A 169 -2.63 -9.95 9.20
CA TYR A 169 -1.92 -10.15 7.94
C TYR A 169 -1.75 -8.84 7.17
N LYS A 170 -2.81 -8.05 7.04
CA LYS A 170 -2.79 -6.74 6.37
C LYS A 170 -1.78 -5.79 7.01
N GLU A 171 -1.70 -5.74 8.33
CA GLU A 171 -0.70 -4.96 9.08
C GLU A 171 0.73 -5.48 8.91
N SER A 172 0.91 -6.77 8.62
CA SER A 172 2.23 -7.37 8.40
C SER A 172 2.81 -7.11 7.01
N LEU A 173 1.98 -6.66 6.05
CA LEU A 173 2.41 -6.40 4.68
C LEU A 173 3.30 -5.17 4.62
N SER A 174 4.42 -5.31 3.91
CA SER A 174 5.28 -4.19 3.54
C SER A 174 4.86 -3.64 2.18
N SER A 175 5.19 -2.36 1.92
CA SER A 175 4.98 -1.74 0.62
C SER A 175 5.63 -2.52 -0.52
N TYR A 176 6.71 -3.28 -0.25
CA TYR A 176 7.40 -4.11 -1.23
C TYR A 176 6.68 -5.41 -1.60
N ASP A 177 5.64 -5.82 -0.87
CA ASP A 177 4.93 -7.08 -1.11
C ASP A 177 3.85 -6.97 -2.20
N PHE A 178 3.52 -5.73 -2.58
CA PHE A 178 2.58 -5.41 -3.64
C PHE A 178 3.24 -5.55 -5.01
N LYS A 179 2.45 -5.95 -6.02
CA LYS A 179 2.94 -6.12 -7.39
C LYS A 179 2.88 -4.80 -8.16
N ILE A 180 1.86 -4.00 -7.89
CA ILE A 180 1.58 -2.73 -8.57
C ILE A 180 1.93 -1.58 -7.62
N HIS A 181 2.60 -0.58 -8.17
CA HIS A 181 2.98 0.63 -7.48
C HIS A 181 2.66 1.83 -8.35
N TYR A 182 2.30 2.95 -7.74
CA TYR A 182 2.28 4.22 -8.43
C TYR A 182 3.52 5.02 -8.06
N ILE A 183 4.20 5.50 -9.08
CA ILE A 183 5.33 6.42 -8.96
C ILE A 183 4.83 7.79 -9.37
N GLY A 184 5.18 8.82 -8.62
CA GLY A 184 4.93 10.17 -9.07
C GLY A 184 6.11 11.11 -8.90
N VAL A 185 6.01 12.19 -9.67
CA VAL A 185 7.05 13.20 -9.82
C VAL A 185 6.42 14.56 -9.60
N ALA A 186 6.99 15.34 -8.69
CA ALA A 186 6.63 16.73 -8.46
C ALA A 186 7.54 17.63 -9.29
N SER A 187 6.98 18.59 -10.03
CA SER A 187 7.73 19.55 -10.84
C SER A 187 7.03 20.90 -10.94
N THR A 188 7.79 21.97 -11.14
CA THR A 188 7.26 23.29 -11.49
C THR A 188 6.90 23.42 -12.97
N ASP A 189 7.48 22.60 -13.85
CA ASP A 189 7.08 22.50 -15.25
C ASP A 189 6.08 21.36 -15.45
N LYS A 190 4.85 21.72 -15.85
CA LYS A 190 3.78 20.76 -16.14
C LYS A 190 4.08 19.83 -17.33
N ARG A 191 5.05 20.13 -18.20
CA ARG A 191 5.32 19.39 -19.46
C ARG A 191 6.52 18.45 -19.39
N ILE A 192 7.28 18.46 -18.29
CA ILE A 192 8.54 17.71 -18.19
C ILE A 192 8.36 16.20 -18.22
N TYR A 193 7.20 15.69 -17.76
CA TYR A 193 6.98 14.27 -17.51
C TYR A 193 7.19 13.36 -18.72
N LYS A 194 6.74 13.79 -19.91
CA LYS A 194 6.94 13.00 -21.14
C LYS A 194 8.37 12.99 -21.65
N LYS A 195 9.17 13.98 -21.29
CA LYS A 195 10.60 14.02 -21.66
C LYS A 195 11.40 13.05 -20.81
N ILE A 196 11.15 13.03 -19.50
CA ILE A 196 11.90 12.18 -18.56
C ILE A 196 11.46 10.73 -18.57
N GLU A 197 10.23 10.42 -19.00
CA GLU A 197 9.60 9.09 -18.91
C GLU A 197 10.52 7.94 -19.31
N LYS A 198 11.11 7.99 -20.51
CA LYS A 198 11.91 6.88 -21.04
C LYS A 198 13.20 6.66 -20.24
N ALA A 199 13.94 7.73 -19.99
CA ALA A 199 15.20 7.65 -19.24
C ALA A 199 14.95 7.22 -17.79
N PHE A 200 13.91 7.79 -17.18
CA PHE A 200 13.49 7.47 -15.82
C PHE A 200 13.15 5.98 -15.67
N ILE A 201 12.33 5.40 -16.57
CA ILE A 201 11.99 3.97 -16.53
C ILE A 201 13.24 3.10 -16.60
N THR A 202 14.20 3.45 -17.47
CA THR A 202 15.46 2.72 -17.60
C THR A 202 16.25 2.75 -16.29
N GLU A 203 16.46 3.94 -15.72
CA GLU A 203 17.23 4.11 -14.49
C GLU A 203 16.61 3.40 -13.28
N ILE A 204 15.29 3.49 -13.10
CA ILE A 204 14.62 2.83 -11.96
C ILE A 204 14.65 1.29 -12.08
N SER A 205 14.76 0.77 -13.31
CA SER A 205 14.80 -0.67 -13.59
C SER A 205 16.21 -1.26 -13.66
N SER A 206 17.24 -0.41 -13.76
CA SER A 206 18.61 -0.86 -14.01
C SER A 206 19.20 -1.51 -12.77
N ASN A 207 19.64 -2.74 -12.94
CA ASN A 207 20.40 -3.51 -11.97
C ASN A 207 20.98 -4.73 -12.68
N ASN A 208 22.30 -4.91 -12.61
CA ASN A 208 22.99 -6.00 -13.31
C ASN A 208 22.43 -7.39 -12.98
N TYR A 209 22.05 -7.65 -11.73
CA TYR A 209 21.46 -8.92 -11.33
C TYR A 209 20.04 -9.10 -11.91
N LEU A 210 19.20 -8.06 -11.87
CA LEU A 210 17.85 -8.15 -12.41
C LEU A 210 17.84 -8.28 -13.94
N GLU A 211 18.76 -7.60 -14.63
CA GLU A 211 18.96 -7.73 -16.08
C GLU A 211 19.38 -9.15 -16.47
N GLU A 212 20.30 -9.76 -15.70
CA GLU A 212 20.70 -11.16 -15.87
C GLU A 212 19.50 -12.11 -15.67
N VAL A 213 18.72 -11.91 -14.61
CA VAL A 213 17.54 -12.73 -14.30
C VAL A 213 16.49 -12.63 -15.41
N VAL A 214 16.20 -11.43 -15.91
CA VAL A 214 15.28 -11.22 -17.03
C VAL A 214 15.77 -11.94 -18.27
N ARG A 215 17.06 -11.76 -18.62
CA ARG A 215 17.65 -12.38 -19.82
C ARG A 215 17.55 -13.90 -19.77
N VAL A 216 17.98 -14.52 -18.67
CA VAL A 216 17.91 -15.97 -18.47
C VAL A 216 16.46 -16.45 -18.46
N ASN A 217 15.53 -15.70 -17.86
CA ASN A 217 14.11 -16.06 -17.84
C ASN A 217 13.51 -16.05 -19.26
N VAL A 218 13.79 -15.02 -20.06
CA VAL A 218 13.34 -14.93 -21.46
C VAL A 218 13.90 -16.10 -22.27
N GLU A 219 15.19 -16.39 -22.16
CA GLU A 219 15.80 -17.54 -22.83
C GLU A 219 15.17 -18.88 -22.42
N ASN A 220 14.84 -19.05 -21.14
CA ASN A 220 14.18 -20.25 -20.64
C ASN A 220 12.76 -20.39 -21.19
N LEU A 221 12.00 -19.29 -21.25
CA LEU A 221 10.65 -19.28 -21.83
C LEU A 221 10.67 -19.53 -23.34
N GLU A 222 11.69 -19.04 -24.05
CA GLU A 222 11.90 -19.34 -25.48
C GLU A 222 12.20 -20.83 -25.69
N LYS A 223 13.16 -21.39 -24.95
CA LYS A 223 13.47 -22.83 -25.00
C LYS A 223 12.26 -23.68 -24.65
N GLN A 224 11.44 -23.25 -23.69
CA GLN A 224 10.21 -23.96 -23.32
C GLN A 224 9.16 -23.94 -24.43
N ASP A 225 8.96 -22.79 -25.10
CA ASP A 225 8.05 -22.68 -26.24
C ASP A 225 8.52 -23.56 -27.41
N ASP A 226 9.82 -23.56 -27.72
CA ASP A 226 10.39 -24.43 -28.74
C ASP A 226 10.21 -25.92 -28.40
N ALA A 227 10.46 -26.29 -27.14
CA ALA A 227 10.26 -27.66 -26.67
C ALA A 227 8.78 -28.10 -26.75
N LEU A 228 7.84 -27.20 -26.44
CA LEU A 228 6.40 -27.45 -26.57
C LEU A 228 6.00 -27.58 -28.04
N LEU A 229 6.52 -26.72 -28.92
CA LEU A 229 6.25 -26.80 -30.35
C LEU A 229 6.73 -28.12 -30.96
N VAL A 230 7.94 -28.57 -30.58
CA VAL A 230 8.45 -29.89 -30.99
C VAL A 230 7.58 -31.02 -30.44
N GLN A 231 7.08 -30.92 -29.21
CA GLN A 231 6.17 -31.92 -28.65
C GLN A 231 4.83 -31.97 -29.39
N ILE A 232 4.25 -30.81 -29.73
CA ILE A 232 3.01 -30.72 -30.51
C ILE A 232 3.21 -31.37 -31.89
N GLN A 233 4.31 -31.08 -32.58
CA GLN A 233 4.64 -31.70 -33.87
C GLN A 233 4.82 -33.21 -33.79
N LYS A 234 5.45 -33.72 -32.73
CA LYS A 234 5.59 -35.16 -32.47
C LYS A 234 4.23 -35.79 -32.21
N THR A 235 3.39 -35.16 -31.41
CA THR A 235 2.02 -35.63 -31.15
C THR A 235 1.20 -35.65 -32.43
N ASP A 236 1.25 -34.61 -33.27
CA ASP A 236 0.58 -34.58 -34.57
C ASP A 236 1.06 -35.71 -35.50
N SER A 237 2.36 -36.00 -35.48
CA SER A 237 2.94 -37.11 -36.24
C SER A 237 2.45 -38.47 -35.73
N LEU A 238 2.38 -38.65 -34.41
CA LEU A 238 1.83 -39.86 -33.78
C LEU A 238 0.35 -40.04 -34.11
N VAL A 239 -0.47 -39.00 -34.00
CA VAL A 239 -1.90 -39.05 -34.38
C VAL A 239 -2.06 -39.49 -35.83
N LYS A 240 -1.25 -38.94 -36.74
CA LYS A 240 -1.29 -39.30 -38.15
C LYS A 240 -0.93 -40.78 -38.37
N GLU A 241 0.08 -41.28 -37.67
CA GLU A 241 0.49 -42.68 -37.80
C GLU A 241 -0.57 -43.64 -37.22
N TYR A 242 -1.14 -43.32 -36.07
CA TYR A 242 -2.27 -44.07 -35.49
C TYR A 242 -3.48 -44.10 -36.43
N LEU A 243 -3.84 -42.96 -37.03
CA LEU A 243 -4.92 -42.88 -37.99
C LEU A 243 -4.63 -43.74 -39.23
N ASN A 244 -3.39 -43.74 -39.73
CA ASN A 244 -2.97 -44.59 -40.83
C ASN A 244 -3.08 -46.08 -40.48
N ILE A 245 -2.64 -46.49 -39.28
CA ILE A 245 -2.78 -47.88 -38.80
C ILE A 245 -4.25 -48.28 -38.77
N ARG A 246 -5.14 -47.44 -38.20
CA ARG A 246 -6.59 -47.72 -38.15
C ARG A 246 -7.21 -47.81 -39.55
N ILE A 247 -6.83 -46.91 -40.46
CA ILE A 247 -7.28 -46.98 -41.86
C ILE A 247 -6.80 -48.29 -42.51
N ASN A 248 -5.54 -48.69 -42.29
CA ASN A 248 -5.00 -49.92 -42.85
C ASN A 248 -5.65 -51.18 -42.26
N GLU A 249 -5.97 -51.19 -40.96
CA GLU A 249 -6.73 -52.26 -40.32
C GLU A 249 -8.16 -52.36 -40.87
N SER A 250 -8.84 -51.23 -41.08
CA SER A 250 -10.18 -51.20 -41.67
C SER A 250 -10.24 -51.70 -43.12
N LYS A 251 -9.11 -51.61 -43.85
CA LYS A 251 -8.95 -52.08 -45.23
C LYS A 251 -8.57 -53.55 -45.34
N LYS A 252 -8.21 -54.24 -44.25
CA LYS A 252 -8.05 -55.70 -44.28
C LYS A 252 -9.43 -56.30 -44.48
N GLU A 253 -9.67 -56.88 -45.66
CA GLU A 253 -10.87 -57.69 -45.87
C GLU A 253 -10.93 -58.77 -44.79
N ASN A 254 -12.08 -58.89 -44.12
CA ASN A 254 -12.39 -60.09 -43.36
C ASN A 254 -12.24 -61.24 -44.36
N LEU A 255 -11.23 -62.09 -44.19
CA LEU A 255 -11.06 -63.29 -45.00
C LEU A 255 -12.36 -64.08 -44.90
N THR A 256 -13.21 -63.93 -45.92
CA THR A 256 -14.42 -64.71 -46.13
C THR A 256 -13.97 -66.13 -46.44
N GLY A 257 -13.73 -66.92 -45.38
CA GLY A 257 -13.28 -68.31 -45.55
C GLY A 257 -12.50 -68.91 -44.39
N SER A 258 -12.93 -68.77 -43.14
CA SER A 258 -12.64 -69.80 -42.13
C SER A 258 -13.61 -69.67 -40.96
N GLY A 259 -14.11 -70.81 -40.47
CA GLY A 259 -15.26 -70.91 -39.58
C GLY A 259 -15.10 -70.17 -38.26
N THR A 260 -16.23 -70.05 -37.57
CA THR A 260 -16.42 -69.50 -36.23
C THR A 260 -15.33 -69.96 -35.25
N ASN A 261 -14.21 -69.24 -35.18
CA ASN A 261 -13.23 -69.37 -34.11
C ASN A 261 -13.69 -68.48 -32.95
N LEU A 262 -14.56 -69.06 -32.10
CA LEU A 262 -14.85 -68.53 -30.77
C LEU A 262 -13.59 -68.68 -29.92
N TYR A 263 -12.74 -67.65 -29.93
CA TYR A 263 -11.66 -67.51 -28.94
C TYR A 263 -12.30 -67.21 -27.57
N MET A 264 -12.53 -68.26 -26.79
CA MET A 264 -13.01 -68.24 -25.40
C MET A 264 -11.84 -68.42 -24.40
N GLY A 265 -10.67 -67.90 -24.74
CA GLY A 265 -9.53 -67.78 -23.84
C GLY A 265 -9.23 -66.30 -23.77
N ASN A 266 -9.16 -65.75 -22.55
CA ASN A 266 -8.85 -64.37 -22.20
C ASN A 266 -8.13 -63.65 -23.34
N ALA A 267 -8.90 -63.10 -24.28
CA ALA A 267 -8.38 -62.12 -25.19
C ALA A 267 -8.17 -60.95 -24.26
N GLU A 268 -6.94 -60.79 -23.77
CA GLU A 268 -6.41 -59.46 -23.55
C GLU A 268 -6.82 -58.71 -24.82
N SER A 269 -7.92 -57.99 -24.70
CA SER A 269 -8.48 -57.19 -25.77
C SER A 269 -7.29 -56.41 -26.30
N GLY A 270 -7.01 -56.56 -27.59
CA GLY A 270 -5.89 -55.96 -28.30
C GLY A 270 -5.95 -54.44 -28.20
N SER A 271 -5.64 -53.92 -27.02
CA SER A 271 -5.74 -52.54 -26.58
C SER A 271 -4.52 -51.74 -27.04
N LEU A 272 -3.94 -52.15 -28.17
CA LEU A 272 -3.03 -51.33 -28.96
C LEU A 272 -3.74 -50.08 -29.52
N ILE A 273 -5.07 -50.05 -29.45
CA ILE A 273 -5.89 -48.88 -29.72
C ILE A 273 -5.86 -47.97 -28.47
N VAL A 274 -4.87 -47.08 -28.44
CA VAL A 274 -4.97 -45.88 -27.60
C VAL A 274 -6.16 -45.08 -28.11
N ASP A 275 -7.07 -44.71 -27.22
CA ASP A 275 -8.19 -43.84 -27.57
C ASP A 275 -7.64 -42.52 -28.12
N GLU A 276 -7.98 -42.18 -29.36
CA GLU A 276 -7.51 -40.93 -30.00
C GLU A 276 -7.90 -39.70 -29.19
N SER A 277 -8.97 -39.80 -28.38
CA SER A 277 -9.38 -38.76 -27.46
C SER A 277 -8.25 -38.36 -26.50
N ILE A 278 -7.47 -39.33 -26.00
CA ILE A 278 -6.37 -39.11 -25.05
C ILE A 278 -5.23 -38.33 -25.73
N ILE A 279 -4.92 -38.66 -26.99
CA ILE A 279 -3.83 -38.01 -27.73
C ILE A 279 -4.26 -36.57 -28.12
N ILE A 280 -5.52 -36.38 -28.51
CA ILE A 280 -6.09 -35.07 -28.80
C ILE A 280 -6.16 -34.22 -27.53
N GLU A 281 -6.58 -34.78 -26.40
CA GLU A 281 -6.60 -34.10 -25.11
C GLU A 281 -5.19 -33.67 -24.71
N LYS A 282 -4.19 -34.55 -24.89
CA LYS A 282 -2.79 -34.21 -24.61
C LYS A 282 -2.27 -33.09 -25.52
N ARG A 283 -2.69 -33.07 -26.79
CA ARG A 283 -2.36 -31.98 -27.72
C ARG A 283 -2.99 -30.65 -27.28
N LEU A 284 -4.25 -30.67 -26.84
CA LEU A 284 -4.93 -29.48 -26.31
C LEU A 284 -4.25 -28.96 -25.04
N ASP A 285 -3.81 -29.85 -24.15
CA ASP A 285 -3.01 -29.53 -22.96
C ASP A 285 -1.69 -28.85 -23.34
N LEU A 286 -0.94 -29.40 -24.33
CA LEU A 286 0.30 -28.78 -24.81
C LEU A 286 0.07 -27.38 -25.41
N GLU A 287 -1.00 -27.19 -26.18
CA GLU A 287 -1.39 -25.88 -26.72
C GLU A 287 -1.79 -24.90 -25.61
N ALA A 288 -2.50 -25.36 -24.58
CA ALA A 288 -2.85 -24.55 -23.42
C ALA A 288 -1.58 -24.12 -22.65
N GLN A 289 -0.64 -25.04 -22.43
CA GLN A 289 0.66 -24.74 -21.82
C GLN A 289 1.44 -23.72 -22.66
N ARG A 290 1.43 -23.86 -23.98
CA ARG A 290 2.08 -22.90 -24.88
C ARG A 290 1.49 -21.50 -24.80
N ARG A 291 0.16 -21.38 -24.68
CA ARG A 291 -0.51 -20.08 -24.44
C ARG A 291 -0.06 -19.45 -23.13
N ILE A 292 0.10 -20.25 -22.07
CA ILE A 292 0.60 -19.77 -20.77
C ILE A 292 2.05 -19.28 -20.90
N VAL A 293 2.92 -20.02 -21.60
CA VAL A 293 4.30 -19.60 -21.87
C VAL A 293 4.33 -18.29 -22.65
N ASN A 294 3.51 -18.15 -23.69
CA ASN A 294 3.42 -16.91 -24.46
C ASN A 294 2.90 -15.73 -23.63
N LYS A 295 1.96 -15.95 -22.72
CA LYS A 295 1.53 -14.93 -21.76
C LYS A 295 2.70 -14.52 -20.85
N ASN A 296 3.40 -15.48 -20.26
CA ASN A 296 4.54 -15.24 -19.39
C ASN A 296 5.69 -14.51 -20.12
N LYS A 297 5.91 -14.80 -21.41
CA LYS A 297 6.90 -14.08 -22.24
C LYS A 297 6.62 -12.58 -22.30
N VAL A 298 5.36 -12.17 -22.31
CA VAL A 298 4.99 -10.75 -22.33
C VAL A 298 5.07 -10.14 -20.94
N GLU A 299 4.51 -10.82 -19.94
CA GLU A 299 4.45 -10.31 -18.57
C GLU A 299 5.82 -10.23 -17.90
N GLN A 300 6.75 -11.12 -18.23
CA GLN A 300 8.07 -11.24 -17.58
C GLN A 300 9.22 -10.74 -18.46
N LYS A 301 8.90 -9.99 -19.52
CA LYS A 301 9.90 -9.46 -20.46
C LYS A 301 10.82 -8.42 -19.84
N ASN A 302 10.30 -7.66 -18.86
CA ASN A 302 11.01 -6.54 -18.25
C ASN A 302 11.04 -6.69 -16.73
N VAL A 303 12.04 -6.07 -16.10
CA VAL A 303 12.12 -5.94 -14.63
C VAL A 303 10.88 -5.22 -14.10
N ILE A 304 10.44 -4.19 -14.82
CA ILE A 304 9.26 -3.38 -14.51
C ILE A 304 8.42 -3.25 -15.78
N ASN A 305 7.12 -3.51 -15.67
CA ASN A 305 6.15 -3.22 -16.73
C ASN A 305 5.44 -1.90 -16.40
N VAL A 306 5.25 -1.05 -17.40
CA VAL A 306 4.46 0.18 -17.23
C VAL A 306 3.03 -0.08 -17.64
N ILE A 307 2.11 -0.06 -16.67
CA ILE A 307 0.67 -0.25 -16.89
C ILE A 307 0.05 1.04 -17.42
N SER A 308 0.44 2.18 -16.85
CA SER A 308 -0.03 3.50 -17.24
C SER A 308 1.12 4.49 -17.19
N ASN A 309 1.42 5.08 -18.34
CA ASN A 309 2.49 6.07 -18.49
C ASN A 309 2.14 7.39 -17.80
N PHE A 310 3.12 8.30 -17.68
CA PHE A 310 2.83 9.64 -17.20
C PHE A 310 1.81 10.34 -18.12
N PRO A 311 0.91 11.17 -17.58
CA PRO A 311 0.08 12.07 -18.38
C PRO A 311 0.94 13.07 -19.15
N ALA A 312 0.41 13.60 -20.26
CA ALA A 312 1.11 14.60 -21.07
C ALA A 312 1.33 15.93 -20.32
N ASN A 313 0.47 16.25 -19.36
CA ASN A 313 0.63 17.38 -18.46
C ASN A 313 0.39 16.94 -17.01
N GLY A 314 1.16 17.48 -16.08
CA GLY A 314 0.94 17.30 -14.65
C GLY A 314 -0.31 18.02 -14.15
N TYR A 315 -0.85 17.52 -13.06
CA TYR A 315 -1.99 18.07 -12.34
C TYR A 315 -1.51 18.93 -11.18
N ASP A 316 -2.28 19.95 -10.78
CA ASP A 316 -1.93 20.75 -9.60
C ASP A 316 -2.07 19.88 -8.35
N ILE A 317 -0.95 19.63 -7.66
CA ILE A 317 -0.90 18.86 -6.40
C ILE A 317 -0.88 19.77 -5.18
N SER A 318 -0.96 21.10 -5.35
CA SER A 318 -0.89 22.04 -4.24
C SER A 318 -2.09 21.89 -3.31
N LYS A 319 -1.84 21.42 -2.09
CA LYS A 319 -2.88 21.28 -1.07
C LYS A 319 -3.09 22.61 -0.36
N TRP A 320 -4.32 22.89 0.04
CA TRP A 320 -4.67 24.17 0.66
C TRP A 320 -3.90 24.43 1.95
N TYR A 321 -3.59 23.39 2.73
CA TYR A 321 -2.90 23.52 4.02
C TYR A 321 -1.38 23.72 3.91
N GLU A 322 -0.80 23.50 2.73
CA GLU A 322 0.64 23.73 2.46
C GLU A 322 0.91 25.18 2.00
N LYS A 323 -0.14 25.94 1.67
CA LYS A 323 -0.02 27.31 1.17
C LYS A 323 0.37 28.26 2.29
N SER A 324 1.41 29.05 2.06
CA SER A 324 1.95 30.01 3.04
C SER A 324 0.91 31.03 3.50
N LYS A 325 -0.10 31.33 2.68
CA LYS A 325 -1.23 32.20 3.03
C LYS A 325 -2.06 31.73 4.22
N PHE A 326 -2.04 30.44 4.55
CA PHE A 326 -2.74 29.88 5.72
C PHE A 326 -1.79 29.59 6.87
N ILE A 327 -0.59 29.10 6.59
CA ILE A 327 0.41 28.75 7.62
C ILE A 327 0.91 29.99 8.36
N ILE A 328 1.29 31.05 7.65
CA ILE A 328 1.91 32.25 8.25
C ILE A 328 0.99 32.98 9.24
N PRO A 329 -0.31 33.22 8.92
CA PRO A 329 -1.23 33.78 9.90
C PRO A 329 -1.33 32.94 11.18
N ILE A 330 -1.36 31.60 11.05
CA ILE A 330 -1.46 30.69 12.19
C ILE A 330 -0.20 30.75 13.05
N ILE A 331 0.99 30.70 12.44
CA ILE A 331 2.27 30.81 13.16
C ILE A 331 2.35 32.14 13.90
N LEU A 332 2.04 33.26 13.24
CA LEU A 332 2.08 34.58 13.87
C LEU A 332 1.03 34.70 14.99
N PHE A 333 -0.14 34.11 14.83
CA PHE A 333 -1.16 34.06 15.88
C PHE A 333 -0.67 33.27 17.10
N VAL A 334 -0.10 32.09 16.90
CA VAL A 334 0.43 31.26 18.00
C VAL A 334 1.59 31.96 18.71
N LEU A 335 2.48 32.61 17.97
CA LEU A 335 3.63 33.34 18.52
C LEU A 335 3.17 34.53 19.36
N THR A 336 2.23 35.33 18.85
CA THR A 336 1.68 36.48 19.60
C THR A 336 0.86 36.07 20.81
N PHE A 337 0.10 34.98 20.71
CA PHE A 337 -0.59 34.38 21.85
C PHE A 337 0.40 33.93 22.93
N SER A 338 1.48 33.26 22.55
CA SER A 338 2.52 32.78 23.47
C SER A 338 3.20 33.95 24.21
N ILE A 339 3.55 35.02 23.50
CA ILE A 339 4.13 36.23 24.10
C ILE A 339 3.17 36.86 25.10
N PHE A 340 1.89 37.03 24.75
CA PHE A 340 0.92 37.63 25.66
C PHE A 340 0.60 36.76 26.87
N MET A 341 0.68 35.44 26.75
CA MET A 341 0.60 34.52 27.89
C MET A 341 1.78 34.71 28.83
N ILE A 342 3.02 34.76 28.32
CA ILE A 342 4.23 34.97 29.13
C ILE A 342 4.18 36.34 29.84
N VAL A 343 3.83 37.41 29.14
CA VAL A 343 3.67 38.74 29.75
C VAL A 343 2.53 38.76 30.77
N GLY A 344 1.45 38.04 30.52
CA GLY A 344 0.33 37.88 31.45
C GLY A 344 0.75 37.17 32.74
N LEU A 345 1.53 36.10 32.61
CA LEU A 345 2.10 35.35 33.73
C LEU A 345 3.09 36.19 34.54
N GLY A 346 3.99 36.92 33.87
CA GLY A 346 4.93 37.83 34.56
C GLY A 346 4.20 38.87 35.41
N LYS A 347 3.17 39.53 34.86
CA LYS A 347 2.34 40.48 35.61
C LYS A 347 1.54 39.85 36.75
N TYR A 348 1.17 38.58 36.63
CA TYR A 348 0.50 37.85 37.71
C TYR A 348 1.47 37.55 38.85
N LEU A 349 2.68 37.06 38.53
CA LEU A 349 3.74 36.77 39.49
C LEU A 349 4.21 38.03 40.23
N ASP A 350 4.38 39.15 39.53
CA ASP A 350 4.73 40.44 40.16
C ASP A 350 3.65 40.93 41.13
N LYS A 351 2.38 40.64 40.85
CA LYS A 351 1.26 41.04 41.69
C LYS A 351 1.11 40.15 42.93
N GLU A 352 1.51 38.87 42.84
CA GLU A 352 1.61 38.00 44.02
C GLU A 352 2.86 38.26 44.85
N SER A 353 3.99 38.63 44.23
CA SER A 353 5.22 38.99 44.96
C SER A 353 5.12 40.32 45.72
N ASN A 354 4.21 41.22 45.32
CA ASN A 354 3.95 42.50 45.98
C ASN A 354 2.76 42.46 46.95
N LYS A 355 2.22 41.26 47.22
CA LYS A 355 1.21 41.00 48.25
C LYS A 355 1.87 40.30 49.43
#